data_AF-A0A242U6J7-F1
#
_entry.id   AF-A0A242U6J7-F1
#
_cell.length_a   1.000
_cell.length_b   1.000
_cell.length_c   1.000
_cell.angle_alpha   90.00
_cell.angle_beta   90.00
_cell.angle_gamma   90.00
#
_symmetry.space_group_name_H-M   'P 1'
#
loop_
_entity.id
_entity.type
_entity.pdbx_description
1 polymer ?
#
loop_
_entity_poly.entity_id
_entity_poly.type
_entity_poly.pdbx_seq_one_letter_code
_entity_poly.pdbx_strand_id
1 'polypeptide(L)'
;MLVEFKKYHLNQLNSFVHTGKHSFTRDEIGFDENLVMTLMRQSNNLITASAQIMFAHTVTDKQKFIHSLTGKYRDCFFMQEDLDPKMKARVEDYFT
;
A
#
# COMPACT_ATOMS: atom_id res chain seq x y z
N MET A 1 -17.54 0.21 -2.04
CA MET A 1 -16.43 -0.15 -1.12
C MET A 1 -16.29 -1.66 -0.84
N LEU A 2 -17.07 -2.31 0.04
CA LEU A 2 -16.89 -3.76 0.33
C LEU A 2 -17.31 -4.69 -0.82
N VAL A 3 -18.38 -4.33 -1.55
CA VAL A 3 -18.86 -5.10 -2.72
C VAL A 3 -17.83 -5.04 -3.87
N GLU A 4 -17.24 -3.88 -4.09
CA GLU A 4 -16.20 -3.68 -5.11
C GLU A 4 -14.92 -4.41 -4.71
N PHE A 5 -14.51 -4.34 -3.45
CA PHE A 5 -13.37 -5.12 -2.97
C PHE A 5 -13.56 -6.62 -3.21
N LYS A 6 -14.76 -7.14 -2.89
CA LYS A 6 -15.12 -8.54 -3.13
C LYS A 6 -15.15 -8.87 -4.63
N LYS A 7 -15.64 -7.96 -5.47
CA LYS A 7 -15.74 -8.15 -6.93
C LYS A 7 -14.39 -8.13 -7.62
N TYR A 8 -13.48 -7.24 -7.20
CA TYR A 8 -12.24 -6.96 -7.93
C TYR A 8 -11.01 -7.67 -7.38
N HIS A 9 -11.03 -8.10 -6.11
CA HIS A 9 -9.82 -8.62 -5.45
C HIS A 9 -9.94 -10.04 -4.90
N LEU A 10 -11.16 -10.56 -4.68
CA LEU A 10 -11.34 -11.83 -3.96
C LEU A 10 -10.77 -13.04 -4.74
N ASN A 11 -10.96 -13.10 -6.05
CA ASN A 11 -10.47 -14.23 -6.86
C ASN A 11 -8.94 -14.24 -6.97
N GLN A 12 -8.33 -13.06 -7.11
CA GLN A 12 -6.88 -12.89 -7.16
C GLN A 12 -6.26 -13.23 -5.80
N LEU A 13 -6.89 -12.81 -4.69
CA LEU A 13 -6.50 -13.20 -3.33
C LEU A 13 -6.58 -14.72 -3.15
N ASN A 14 -7.67 -15.36 -3.56
CA ASN A 14 -7.82 -16.81 -3.46
C ASN A 14 -6.78 -17.56 -4.31
N SER A 15 -6.46 -17.07 -5.51
CA SER A 15 -5.42 -17.66 -6.37
C SER A 15 -4.01 -17.53 -5.77
N PHE A 16 -3.72 -16.38 -5.14
CA PHE A 16 -2.45 -16.12 -4.46
C PHE A 16 -2.25 -16.99 -3.20
N VAL A 17 -3.35 -17.34 -2.52
CA VAL A 17 -3.33 -18.16 -1.30
C VAL A 17 -3.34 -19.67 -1.61
N HIS A 18 -3.93 -20.10 -2.72
CA HIS A 18 -4.16 -21.54 -2.99
C HIS A 18 -3.19 -22.22 -3.96
N THR A 19 -2.22 -21.52 -4.53
CA THR A 19 -1.16 -22.16 -5.31
C THR A 19 -0.01 -22.58 -4.38
N GLY A 20 -0.21 -23.67 -3.62
CA GLY A 20 0.72 -24.15 -2.58
C GLY A 20 2.19 -24.27 -3.02
N LYS A 21 2.46 -24.48 -4.32
CA LYS A 21 3.82 -24.48 -4.90
C LYS A 21 4.53 -23.13 -4.75
N HIS A 22 3.81 -22.01 -4.92
CA HIS A 22 4.37 -20.68 -4.68
C HIS A 22 4.61 -20.43 -3.19
N SER A 23 3.79 -20.97 -2.30
CA SER A 23 4.02 -20.89 -0.85
C SER A 23 5.25 -21.66 -0.40
N PHE A 24 5.47 -22.88 -0.91
CA PHE A 24 6.68 -23.67 -0.61
C PHE A 24 7.96 -23.02 -1.15
N THR A 25 7.96 -22.58 -2.42
CA THR A 25 9.12 -21.89 -3.01
C THR A 25 9.42 -20.57 -2.29
N ARG A 26 8.39 -19.90 -1.77
CA ARG A 26 8.55 -18.64 -1.02
C ARG A 26 9.01 -18.83 0.43
N ASP A 27 8.71 -19.97 1.03
CA ASP A 27 9.24 -20.35 2.35
C ASP A 27 10.76 -20.59 2.27
N GLU A 28 11.22 -21.19 1.18
CA GLU A 28 12.65 -21.46 0.93
C GLU A 28 13.43 -20.22 0.45
N ILE A 29 12.87 -19.45 -0.49
CA ILE A 29 13.60 -18.37 -1.19
C ILE A 29 13.33 -16.98 -0.58
N GLY A 30 12.25 -16.85 0.20
CA GLY A 30 11.80 -15.57 0.74
C GLY A 30 11.14 -14.66 -0.31
N PHE A 31 10.97 -13.39 0.04
CA PHE A 31 10.47 -12.36 -0.86
C PHE A 31 11.62 -11.48 -1.34
N ASP A 32 11.46 -10.94 -2.56
CA ASP A 32 12.33 -9.87 -3.02
C ASP A 32 12.32 -8.71 -2.02
N GLU A 33 13.52 -8.23 -1.67
CA GLU A 33 13.69 -7.21 -0.63
C GLU A 33 13.01 -5.89 -1.03
N ASN A 34 13.04 -5.51 -2.32
CA ASN A 34 12.38 -4.29 -2.78
C ASN A 34 10.86 -4.40 -2.68
N LEU A 35 10.31 -5.58 -2.92
CA LEU A 35 8.89 -5.86 -2.69
C LEU A 35 8.53 -5.72 -1.20
N VAL A 36 9.32 -6.31 -0.30
CA VAL A 36 9.09 -6.20 1.16
C VAL A 36 9.17 -4.75 1.61
N MET A 37 10.19 -4.01 1.17
CA MET A 37 10.36 -2.60 1.51
C MET A 37 9.21 -1.74 0.98
N THR A 38 8.72 -2.02 -0.23
CA THR A 38 7.56 -1.33 -0.80
C THR A 38 6.29 -1.61 0.02
N LEU A 39 6.06 -2.86 0.43
CA LEU A 39 4.93 -3.24 1.28
C LEU A 39 4.98 -2.54 2.64
N MET A 40 6.15 -2.49 3.28
CA MET A 40 6.33 -1.78 4.55
C MET A 40 6.03 -0.28 4.41
N ARG A 41 6.51 0.35 3.34
CA ARG A 41 6.23 1.75 3.05
C ARG A 41 4.73 2.00 2.85
N GLN A 42 4.05 1.17 2.08
CA GLN A 42 2.60 1.28 1.88
C GLN A 42 1.80 1.03 3.17
N SER A 43 2.26 0.13 4.04
CA SER A 43 1.66 -0.07 5.37
C SER A 43 1.73 1.22 6.21
N ASN A 44 2.86 1.92 6.19
CA ASN A 44 3.01 3.20 6.88
C ASN A 44 2.08 4.28 6.30
N ASN A 45 1.88 4.31 4.98
CA ASN A 45 0.89 5.19 4.35
C ASN A 45 -0.53 4.92 4.87
N LEU A 46 -0.91 3.63 5.01
CA LEU A 46 -2.23 3.26 5.51
C LEU A 46 -2.45 3.71 6.95
N ILE A 47 -1.48 3.47 7.83
CA ILE A 47 -1.51 3.93 9.23
C ILE A 47 -1.65 5.45 9.29
N THR A 48 -0.93 6.15 8.41
CA THR A 48 -0.96 7.61 8.34
C THR A 48 -2.32 8.14 7.88
N ALA A 49 -2.97 7.46 6.93
CA ALA A 49 -4.33 7.79 6.51
C ALA A 49 -5.34 7.58 7.65
N SER A 50 -5.21 6.48 8.42
CA SER A 50 -6.03 6.27 9.61
C SER A 50 -5.82 7.37 10.65
N ALA A 51 -4.57 7.77 10.91
CA ALA A 51 -4.24 8.84 11.84
C ALA A 51 -4.78 10.21 11.36
N GLN A 52 -4.73 10.50 10.05
CA GLN A 52 -5.33 11.69 9.44
C GLN A 52 -6.84 11.77 9.75
N ILE A 53 -7.56 10.67 9.52
CA ILE A 53 -8.99 10.57 9.79
C ILE A 53 -9.26 10.77 11.30
N MET A 54 -8.51 10.07 12.15
CA MET A 54 -8.65 10.22 13.60
C MET A 54 -8.42 11.67 14.05
N PHE A 55 -7.35 12.33 13.60
CA PHE A 55 -7.10 13.72 13.97
C PHE A 55 -8.17 14.67 13.46
N ALA A 56 -8.69 14.46 12.24
CA ALA A 56 -9.80 15.24 11.72
C ALA A 56 -11.05 15.21 12.63
N HIS A 57 -11.25 14.12 13.37
CA HIS A 57 -12.43 13.92 14.23
C HIS A 57 -12.18 14.10 15.73
N THR A 58 -10.92 14.17 16.19
CA THR A 58 -10.59 14.16 17.64
C THR A 58 -9.82 15.39 18.09
N VAL A 59 -8.88 15.89 17.30
CA VAL A 59 -8.01 17.00 17.70
C VAL A 59 -7.76 17.92 16.52
N THR A 60 -8.44 19.07 16.53
CA THR A 60 -8.30 20.13 15.54
C THR A 60 -6.82 20.53 15.35
N ASP A 61 -6.41 20.76 14.10
CA ASP A 61 -5.09 21.27 13.69
C ASP A 61 -3.85 20.37 13.88
N LYS A 62 -4.00 19.09 14.27
CA LYS A 62 -2.85 18.17 14.37
C LYS A 62 -2.41 17.50 13.06
N GLN A 63 -3.10 17.73 11.95
CA GLN A 63 -2.72 17.18 10.64
C GLN A 63 -1.32 17.60 10.18
N LYS A 64 -0.84 18.78 10.61
CA LYS A 64 0.53 19.26 10.33
C LYS A 64 1.61 18.38 10.96
N PHE A 65 1.30 17.70 12.06
CA PHE A 65 2.22 16.75 12.71
C PHE A 65 2.52 15.56 11.79
N ILE A 66 1.49 15.06 11.10
CA ILE A 66 1.66 13.99 10.11
C ILE A 66 2.54 14.46 8.96
N HIS A 67 2.33 15.67 8.46
CA HIS A 67 3.19 16.23 7.41
C HIS A 67 4.66 16.32 7.85
N SER A 68 4.92 16.73 9.10
CA SER A 68 6.28 16.75 9.67
C SER A 68 6.89 15.35 9.76
N LEU A 69 6.13 14.33 10.14
CA LEU A 69 6.59 12.94 10.18
C LEU A 69 6.92 12.43 8.78
N THR A 70 6.04 12.68 7.81
CA THR A 70 6.25 12.31 6.42
C THR A 70 7.51 12.97 5.85
N GLY A 71 7.74 14.25 6.12
CA GLY A 71 8.95 14.94 5.68
C GLY A 71 10.23 14.40 6.33
N LYS A 72 10.20 14.12 7.64
CA LYS A 72 11.36 13.60 8.37
C LYS A 72 11.72 12.16 8.01
N TYR A 73 10.72 11.33 7.70
CA TYR A 73 10.88 9.91 7.42
C TYR A 73 10.42 9.54 6.01
N ARG A 74 10.72 10.39 5.01
CA ARG A 74 10.21 10.26 3.63
C ARG A 74 10.43 8.87 3.02
N ASP A 75 11.60 8.26 3.27
CA ASP A 75 11.96 6.94 2.76
C ASP A 75 11.17 5.78 3.39
N CYS A 76 10.45 6.04 4.46
CA CYS A 76 9.55 5.08 5.11
C CYS A 76 8.13 5.11 4.51
N PHE A 77 7.85 5.98 3.53
CA PHE A 77 6.55 6.11 2.89
C PHE A 77 6.67 5.88 1.38
N PHE A 78 5.57 5.45 0.77
CA PHE A 78 5.47 5.26 -0.67
C PHE A 78 4.56 6.36 -1.25
N MET A 79 5.13 7.31 -1.99
CA MET A 79 4.40 8.44 -2.56
C MET A 79 4.08 8.24 -4.03
N GLN A 80 3.23 9.10 -4.58
CA GLN A 80 2.93 9.07 -6.01
C GLN A 80 4.17 9.29 -6.89
N GLU A 81 5.14 10.04 -6.40
CA GLU A 81 6.44 10.23 -7.07
C GLU A 81 7.24 8.93 -7.20
N ASP A 82 6.98 7.95 -6.33
CA ASP A 82 7.71 6.67 -6.28
C ASP A 82 7.09 5.61 -7.21
N LEU A 83 5.96 5.91 -7.84
CA LEU A 83 5.33 5.02 -8.82
C LEU A 83 6.15 4.99 -10.11
N ASP A 84 6.43 3.77 -10.60
CA ASP A 84 6.98 3.58 -11.95
C ASP A 84 6.07 4.28 -12.98
N PRO A 85 6.59 5.23 -13.78
CA PRO A 85 5.82 5.93 -14.79
C PRO A 85 5.07 5.00 -15.75
N LYS A 86 5.65 3.85 -16.10
CA LYS A 86 4.99 2.87 -16.97
C LYS A 86 3.79 2.22 -16.28
N MET A 87 3.95 1.87 -15.00
CA MET A 87 2.87 1.33 -14.19
C MET A 87 1.74 2.35 -14.04
N LYS A 88 2.10 3.61 -13.74
CA LYS A 88 1.14 4.71 -13.60
C LYS A 88 0.30 4.88 -14.86
N ALA A 89 0.96 5.01 -16.03
CA ALA A 89 0.28 5.15 -17.32
C ALA A 89 -0.67 3.98 -17.61
N ARG A 90 -0.24 2.74 -17.35
CA ARG A 90 -1.07 1.55 -17.55
C ARG A 90 -2.32 1.53 -16.66
N VAL A 91 -2.18 1.98 -15.41
CA VAL A 91 -3.32 2.04 -14.47
C VAL A 91 -4.29 3.14 -14.90
N GLU A 92 -3.80 4.32 -15.28
CA GLU A 92 -4.63 5.44 -15.75
C GLU A 92 -5.40 5.09 -17.04
N ASP A 93 -4.75 4.40 -17.99
CA ASP A 93 -5.39 3.89 -19.22
C ASP A 93 -6.56 2.94 -18.92
N TYR A 94 -6.45 2.12 -17.87
CA TYR A 94 -7.50 1.17 -17.49
C TYR A 94 -8.81 1.84 -17.02
N PHE A 95 -8.75 3.12 -16.63
CA PHE A 95 -9.90 3.88 -16.13
C PHE A 95 -10.43 4.94 -17.11
N THR A 96 -9.88 4.99 -18.33
CA THR A 96 -10.32 5.89 -19.41
C THR A 96 -11.14 5.13 -20.44
#